data_AF-A0A0Q8X0D9-F1
#
_entry.id   AF-A0A0Q8X0D9-F1
#
_cell.length_a   1.000
_cell.length_b   1.000
_cell.length_c   1.000
_cell.angle_alpha   90.00
_cell.angle_beta   90.00
_cell.angle_gamma   90.00
#
_symmetry.space_group_name_H-M   'P 1'
#
loop_
_entity.id
_entity.type
_entity.pdbx_description
1 polymer ?
#
loop_
_entity_poly.entity_id
_entity_poly.type
_entity_poly.pdbx_seq_one_letter_code
_entity_poly.pdbx_strand_id
1 'polypeptide(L)' 'MAHTTLVPGRYAAPTAGLALALVALLGVLFLLQENGLLLSADAASYLHEVTHDARHALGVPCH' A
#
# COMPACT_ATOMS: atom_id res chain seq x y z
N MET A 1 23.48 28.98 10.83
CA MET A 1 23.56 28.00 9.73
C MET A 1 23.66 26.62 10.37
N ALA A 2 22.60 25.81 10.31
CA ALA A 2 22.60 24.48 10.91
C ALA A 2 23.24 23.49 9.93
N HIS A 3 24.36 22.87 10.34
CA HIS A 3 24.97 21.79 9.59
C HIS A 3 24.20 20.50 9.85
N THR A 4 23.46 20.03 8.84
CA THR A 4 22.85 18.69 8.85
C THR A 4 23.95 17.64 8.69
N THR A 5 24.44 17.12 9.81
CA THR A 5 25.31 15.92 9.81
C THR A 5 24.50 14.69 9.37
N LEU A 6 24.82 14.15 8.20
CA LEU A 6 24.33 12.84 7.75
C LEU A 6 25.01 11.76 8.61
N VAL A 7 24.29 10.97 9.41
CA VAL A 7 24.88 9.72 9.95
C VAL A 7 24.66 8.65 8.88
N PRO A 8 25.73 7.97 8.47
CA PRO A 8 25.63 6.82 7.60
C PRO A 8 24.65 5.79 8.22
N GLY A 9 23.68 5.31 7.44
CA GLY A 9 22.72 4.29 7.87
C GLY A 9 21.33 4.78 8.29
N ARG A 10 21.13 6.07 8.63
CA ARG A 10 19.78 6.59 8.95
C ARG A 10 18.88 6.87 7.74
N TYR A 11 19.44 6.82 6.53
CA TYR A 11 18.65 6.84 5.28
C TYR A 11 18.08 5.47 4.90
N ALA A 12 18.70 4.38 5.34
CA ALA A 12 18.30 3.02 4.93
C ALA A 12 16.95 2.62 5.55
N ALA A 13 16.67 3.04 6.78
CA ALA A 13 15.40 2.74 7.46
C ALA A 13 14.17 3.39 6.76
N PRO A 14 14.15 4.71 6.47
CA PRO A 14 13.02 5.31 5.77
C PRO A 14 12.91 4.82 4.32
N THR A 15 14.02 4.61 3.60
CA THR A 15 13.95 4.11 2.22
C THR A 15 13.44 2.67 2.15
N ALA A 16 13.84 1.79 3.08
CA ALA A 16 13.31 0.44 3.18
C ALA A 16 11.81 0.44 3.50
N GLY A 17 11.36 1.32 4.40
CA GLY A 17 9.94 1.50 4.72
C GLY A 17 9.12 1.93 3.50
N LEU A 18 9.60 2.92 2.74
CA LEU A 18 8.95 3.35 1.49
C LEU A 18 8.93 2.24 0.43
N ALA A 19 10.03 1.50 0.29
CA ALA A 19 10.10 0.38 -0.66
C ALA A 19 9.08 -0.71 -0.31
N LEU A 20 8.95 -1.07 0.97
CA LEU A 20 7.96 -2.04 1.44
C LEU A 20 6.53 -1.55 1.20
N ALA A 21 6.25 -0.27 1.49
CA ALA A 21 4.93 0.32 1.24
C ALA A 21 4.58 0.28 -0.26
N LEU A 22 5.54 0.59 -1.14
CA LEU A 22 5.34 0.54 -2.59
C LEU A 22 5.09 -0.90 -3.07
N VAL A 23 5.86 -1.88 -2.58
CA VAL A 23 5.65 -3.29 -2.90
C VAL A 23 4.27 -3.77 -2.44
N ALA A 24 3.84 -3.41 -1.24
CA ALA A 24 2.51 -3.74 -0.73
C ALA A 24 1.40 -3.13 -1.60
N LEU A 25 1.54 -1.85 -1.97
CA LEU A 25 0.58 -1.15 -2.84
C LEU A 25 0.47 -1.83 -4.22
N LEU A 26 1.61 -2.14 -4.84
CA LEU A 26 1.64 -2.83 -6.12
C LEU A 26 1.05 -4.24 -6.02
N GLY A 27 1.35 -4.97 -4.96
CA GLY A 27 0.77 -6.29 -4.71
C GLY A 27 -0.76 -6.25 -4.66
N VAL A 28 -1.34 -5.30 -3.90
CA VAL A 28 -2.78 -5.10 -3.83
C VAL A 28 -3.37 -4.71 -5.20
N LEU A 29 -2.70 -3.83 -5.95
CA LEU A 29 -3.11 -3.45 -7.30
C LEU A 29 -3.18 -4.65 -8.26
N PHE A 30 -2.17 -5.52 -8.25
CA PHE A 30 -2.17 -6.73 -9.07
C PHE A 30 -3.25 -7.73 -8.64
N LEU A 31 -3.46 -7.90 -7.33
CA LEU A 31 -4.55 -8.71 -6.79
C LEU A 31 -5.93 -8.17 -7.20
N LEU A 32 -6.12 -6.85 -7.29
CA LEU A 32 -7.37 -6.26 -7.75
C LEU A 32 -7.62 -6.44 -9.26
N GLN A 33 -6.57 -6.67 -10.05
CA GLN A 33 -6.64 -6.90 -11.49
C GLN A 33 -6.73 -8.38 -11.86
N GLU A 34 -6.59 -9.25 -10.88
CA GLU A 34 -6.63 -10.69 -11.08
C GLU A 34 -8.10 -11.11 -11.41
N ASN A 35 -8.29 -12.00 -12.39
CA ASN A 35 -9.62 -12.36 -12.92
C ASN A 35 -10.13 -13.70 -12.37
N GLY A 36 -9.91 -13.99 -11.09
CA GLY A 36 -10.28 -15.24 -10.43
C GLY A 36 -9.28 -16.39 -10.63
N LEU A 37 -8.03 -16.07 -10.99
CA LEU A 37 -6.92 -17.01 -11.06
C LEU A 37 -6.37 -17.36 -9.66
N LEU A 38 -6.31 -16.36 -8.76
CA LEU A 38 -5.68 -16.50 -7.44
C LEU A 38 -6.70 -16.46 -6.30
N LEU A 39 -7.76 -15.66 -6.43
CA LEU A 39 -8.78 -15.49 -5.41
C LEU A 39 -10.09 -16.13 -5.87
N SER A 40 -10.83 -16.69 -4.91
CA SER A 40 -12.24 -16.98 -5.14
C SER A 40 -13.03 -15.68 -5.26
N ALA A 41 -14.24 -15.76 -5.83
CA ALA A 41 -15.15 -14.61 -5.92
C ALA A 41 -15.42 -13.96 -4.56
N ASP A 42 -15.58 -14.77 -3.50
CA ASP A 42 -15.80 -14.27 -2.14
C ASP A 42 -14.56 -13.55 -1.58
N ALA A 43 -13.36 -14.10 -1.82
CA ALA A 43 -12.12 -13.48 -1.36
C ALA A 43 -11.83 -12.16 -2.11
N ALA A 44 -12.12 -12.12 -3.41
CA ALA A 44 -12.04 -10.90 -4.21
C ALA A 44 -13.04 -9.83 -3.72
N SER A 45 -14.27 -10.24 -3.40
CA SER A 45 -15.30 -9.35 -2.85
C SER A 45 -14.91 -8.80 -1.48
N TYR A 46 -14.37 -9.64 -0.59
CA TYR A 46 -13.85 -9.19 0.70
C TYR A 46 -12.75 -8.13 0.54
N LEU A 47 -11.78 -8.37 -0.37
CA LEU A 47 -10.72 -7.42 -0.66
C LEU A 47 -11.25 -6.11 -1.26
N HIS A 48 -12.26 -6.18 -2.13
CA HIS A 48 -12.95 -5.00 -2.66
C HIS A 48 -13.50 -4.13 -1.53
N GLU A 49 -14.25 -4.70 -0.59
CA GLU A 49 -14.85 -3.92 0.50
C GLU A 49 -13.80 -3.36 1.47
N VAL A 50 -12.78 -4.14 1.85
CA VAL A 50 -11.70 -3.65 2.73
C VAL A 50 -10.95 -2.48 2.10
N THR A 51 -10.62 -2.56 0.81
CA THR A 51 -9.93 -1.46 0.11
C THR A 51 -10.85 -0.26 -0.11
N HIS A 52 -12.14 -0.50 -0.33
CA HIS A 52 -13.16 0.53 -0.36
C HIS A 52 -13.26 1.27 0.98
N ASP A 53 -13.29 0.57 2.11
CA ASP A 53 -13.34 1.17 3.45
C ASP A 53 -12.05 1.91 3.82
N ALA A 54 -10.89 1.40 3.41
CA ALA A 54 -9.62 2.09 3.61
C ALA A 54 -9.63 3.48 2.94
N ARG A 55 -10.26 3.63 1.77
CA ARG A 55 -10.40 4.94 1.11
C ARG A 55 -11.28 5.89 1.90
N HIS A 56 -12.34 5.38 2.52
CA HIS A 56 -13.21 6.18 3.39
C HIS A 56 -12.47 6.64 4.64
N ALA A 57 -11.64 5.78 5.23
CA ALA A 57 -10.79 6.14 6.37
C ALA A 57 -9.78 7.26 6.02
N LEU A 58 -9.40 7.36 4.74
CA LEU A 58 -8.58 8.45 4.21
C LEU A 58 -9.39 9.70 3.81
N GLY A 59 -10.71 9.71 4.07
CA GLY A 59 -11.60 10.83 3.76
C GLY A 59 -11.96 10.95 2.28
N VAL A 60 -11.63 9.94 1.46
CA VAL A 60 -12.00 9.92 0.05
C VAL A 60 -13.48 9.56 -0.06
N PRO A 61 -14.33 10.42 -0.63
CA PRO A 61 -15.76 10.14 -0.73
C PRO A 61 -16.04 8.98 -1.70
N CYS A 62 -17.05 8.17 -1.39
CA CYS A 62 -17.78 7.40 -2.40
C CYS A 62 -18.78 8.30 -3.13
N HIS A 63 -19.28 7.81 -4.27
CA HIS A 63 -20.21 8.51 -5.16
C HIS A 63 -21.29 9.34 -4.44
#